data_AF-A0AA37IB33-F1
#
_entry.id   AF-A0AA37IB33-F1
#
_cell.length_a   1.000
_cell.length_b   1.000
_cell.length_c   1.000
_cell.angle_alpha   90.00
_cell.angle_beta   90.00
_cell.angle_gamma   90.00
#
_symmetry.space_group_name_H-M   'P 1'
#
loop_
_entity.id
_entity.type
_entity.pdbx_description
1 polymer ?
#
loop_
_entity_poly.entity_id
_entity_poly.type
_entity_poly.pdbx_seq_one_letter_code
_entity_poly.pdbx_strand_id
1 'polypeptide(L)'
;MRLLLHPLLGPVMPGTAFSIAAVLIEYYFGLAPALTVLLAGLCIADFLFVPPYEALGIIDRSDVMFAVSYPLVALVVITLLERLRRAQFRAELIASVAQSRYEMLLRLDNERALARRAVDETHRLLRHLSQHHERFVLIQAIERTSAGAGVAPRQPIGIAPGPRFDDVDPDDIRRFSNALVPGSHRVRLRSANSPVAAQLVDCICERFITHAGDFLVLRIGD
;
A
#
# COMPACT_ATOMS: atom_id res chain seq x y z
N MET A 1 31.89 40.86 33.71
CA MET A 1 30.77 40.51 32.81
C MET A 1 29.65 41.56 32.72
N ARG A 2 29.61 42.61 33.57
CA ARG A 2 28.64 43.72 33.47
C ARG A 2 29.03 44.80 32.44
N LEU A 3 30.32 45.09 32.26
CA LEU A 3 30.79 46.13 31.33
C LEU A 3 30.76 45.73 29.84
N LEU A 4 30.74 44.44 29.51
CA LEU A 4 30.77 43.97 28.12
C LEU A 4 29.37 43.86 27.49
N LEU A 5 28.35 43.62 28.30
CA LEU A 5 26.95 43.53 27.85
C LEU A 5 26.28 44.90 27.73
N HIS A 6 26.67 45.88 28.55
CA HIS A 6 26.05 47.21 28.60
C HIS A 6 26.13 48.04 27.30
N PRO A 7 27.20 47.98 26.47
CA PRO A 7 27.21 48.68 25.18
C PRO A 7 26.46 47.93 24.07
N LEU A 8 26.29 46.61 24.19
CA LEU A 8 25.55 45.79 23.22
C LEU A 8 24.04 45.77 23.53
N LEU A 9 23.67 45.88 24.80
CA LEU A 9 22.33 46.13 25.35
C LEU A 9 22.12 47.64 25.65
N GLY A 10 22.70 48.54 24.85
CA GLY A 10 22.14 49.89 24.71
C GLY A 10 20.68 49.81 24.24
N PRO A 11 19.93 50.94 24.18
CA PRO A 11 18.52 51.24 24.54
C PRO A 11 17.36 50.24 24.23
N VAL A 12 17.65 49.00 23.88
CA VAL A 12 16.71 47.90 23.73
C VAL A 12 16.43 47.36 25.13
N MET A 13 15.19 47.48 25.57
CA MET A 13 14.75 46.98 26.89
C MET A 13 15.21 45.54 27.10
N PRO A 14 15.88 45.18 28.21
CA PRO A 14 16.42 43.84 28.47
C PRO A 14 15.40 42.72 28.27
N GLY A 15 14.11 43.00 28.46
CA GLY A 15 13.01 42.10 28.16
C GLY A 15 13.03 41.53 26.73
N THR A 16 13.35 42.30 25.70
CA THR A 16 13.33 41.75 24.33
C THR A 16 14.37 40.66 24.11
N ALA A 17 15.55 40.78 24.73
CA ALA A 17 16.60 39.77 24.64
C ALA A 17 16.17 38.45 25.31
N PHE A 18 15.53 38.53 26.47
CA PHE A 18 14.98 37.36 27.16
C PHE A 18 13.81 36.74 26.40
N SER A 19 12.99 37.55 25.74
CA SER A 19 11.88 37.07 24.90
C SER A 19 12.39 36.28 23.69
N ILE A 20 13.42 36.79 23.00
CA ILE A 20 14.07 36.07 21.88
C ILE A 20 14.66 34.74 22.37
N ALA A 21 15.34 34.75 23.54
CA ALA A 21 15.89 33.53 24.11
C ALA A 21 14.80 32.50 24.47
N ALA A 22 13.67 32.95 25.05
CA ALA A 22 12.54 32.09 25.36
C ALA A 22 11.92 31.47 24.09
N VAL A 23 11.74 32.26 23.02
CA VAL A 23 11.25 31.78 21.71
C VAL A 23 12.21 30.77 21.10
N LEU A 24 13.53 31.01 21.21
CA LEU A 24 14.52 30.05 20.70
C LEU A 24 14.48 28.73 21.48
N ILE A 25 14.37 28.80 22.80
CA ILE A 25 14.27 27.61 23.65
C ILE A 25 12.96 26.88 23.40
N GLU A 26 11.86 27.58 23.17
CA GLU A 26 10.59 26.98 22.75
C GLU A 26 10.74 26.20 21.44
N TYR A 27 11.44 26.80 20.46
CA TYR A 27 11.69 26.17 19.19
C TYR A 27 12.49 24.86 19.34
N TYR A 28 13.43 24.77 20.29
CA TYR A 28 14.22 23.54 20.44
C TYR A 28 13.65 22.54 21.45
N PHE A 29 13.11 23.01 22.57
CA PHE A 29 12.79 22.21 23.74
C PHE A 29 11.28 22.21 24.11
N GLY A 30 10.47 23.03 23.42
CA GLY A 30 9.03 23.10 23.60
C GLY A 30 8.56 24.09 24.69
N LEU A 31 7.26 24.07 24.96
CA LEU A 31 6.57 25.11 25.75
C LEU A 31 6.98 25.17 27.22
N ALA A 32 7.16 24.02 27.89
CA ALA A 32 7.51 23.99 29.32
C ALA A 32 8.86 24.68 29.65
N PRO A 33 9.97 24.37 28.96
CA PRO A 33 11.25 25.05 29.19
C PRO A 33 11.28 26.50 28.68
N ALA A 34 10.45 26.87 27.70
CA ALA A 34 10.30 28.26 27.29
C ALA A 34 9.67 29.11 28.40
N LEU A 35 8.67 28.56 29.09
CA LEU A 35 7.96 29.24 30.17
C LEU A 35 8.85 29.43 31.40
N THR A 36 9.72 28.45 31.71
CA THR A 36 10.70 28.61 32.80
C THR A 36 11.74 29.68 32.49
N VAL A 37 12.20 29.77 31.24
CA VAL A 37 13.13 30.82 30.81
C VAL A 37 12.46 32.19 30.81
N LEU A 38 11.19 32.27 30.41
CA LEU A 38 10.42 33.50 30.48
C LEU A 38 10.28 34.00 31.92
N LEU A 39 9.91 33.13 32.86
CA LEU A 39 9.82 33.44 34.29
C LEU A 39 11.17 33.83 34.88
N ALA A 40 12.23 33.08 34.59
CA ALA A 40 13.58 33.39 35.05
C ALA A 40 14.07 34.72 34.47
N GLY A 41 13.81 34.98 33.18
CA GLY A 41 14.14 36.22 32.49
C GLY A 41 13.41 37.43 33.08
N LEU A 42 12.13 37.28 33.45
CA LEU A 42 11.37 38.32 34.15
C LEU A 42 11.98 38.61 35.54
N CYS A 43 12.24 37.58 36.35
CA CYS A 43 12.88 37.77 37.66
C CYS A 43 14.27 38.42 37.56
N ILE A 44 15.07 38.03 36.56
CA ILE A 44 16.41 38.60 36.34
C ILE A 44 16.31 40.03 35.80
N ALA A 45 15.35 40.31 34.91
CA ALA A 45 15.13 41.64 34.36
C ALA A 45 14.73 42.64 35.46
N ASP A 46 13.76 42.27 36.31
CA ASP A 46 13.29 43.11 37.41
C ASP A 46 14.38 43.31 38.48
N PHE A 47 15.16 42.27 38.81
CA PHE A 47 16.19 42.35 39.84
C PHE A 47 17.45 43.13 39.41
N LEU A 48 17.86 43.01 38.13
CA LEU A 48 19.16 43.49 37.67
C LEU A 48 19.10 44.80 36.86
N PHE A 49 17.94 45.16 36.31
CA PHE A 49 17.83 46.27 35.35
C PHE A 49 16.85 47.40 35.74
N VAL A 50 15.94 47.20 36.72
CA VAL A 50 15.03 48.25 37.20
C VAL A 50 15.61 48.93 38.47
N PRO A 51 15.74 50.27 38.52
CA PRO A 51 16.17 50.98 39.73
C PRO A 51 15.07 51.04 40.82
N PRO A 52 15.38 51.03 42.13
CA PRO A 52 16.71 51.04 42.73
C PRO A 52 17.32 49.64 42.79
N TYR A 53 18.52 49.51 42.23
CA TYR A 53 19.26 48.25 42.21
C TYR A 53 19.48 47.72 43.63
N GLU A 54 19.16 46.44 43.84
CA GLU A 54 19.27 45.75 45.14
C GLU A 54 18.42 46.31 46.29
N ALA A 55 17.40 47.13 46.01
CA ALA A 55 16.40 47.53 46.99
C ALA A 55 14.98 47.35 46.42
N LEU A 56 14.09 46.70 47.19
CA LEU A 56 12.65 46.70 46.90
C LEU A 56 12.11 48.12 47.16
N GLY A 57 12.30 49.01 46.18
CA GLY A 57 11.79 50.37 46.20
C GLY A 57 10.27 50.43 46.11
N ILE A 58 9.73 51.64 46.19
CA ILE A 58 8.30 51.89 46.01
C ILE A 58 7.91 51.49 44.59
N ILE A 59 7.05 50.47 44.48
CA ILE A 59 6.55 49.95 43.21
C ILE A 59 5.83 51.08 42.46
N ASP A 60 6.36 51.47 41.29
CA ASP A 60 5.71 52.46 40.43
C ASP A 60 4.71 51.76 39.49
N ARG A 61 3.73 52.53 38.98
CA ARG A 61 2.68 52.02 38.10
C ARG A 61 3.25 51.50 36.77
N SER A 62 4.38 52.05 36.32
CA SER A 62 5.11 51.58 35.14
C SER A 62 5.63 50.16 35.34
N ASP A 63 6.14 49.83 36.52
CA ASP A 63 6.78 48.53 36.78
C ASP A 63 5.74 47.43 36.78
N VAL A 64 4.57 47.69 37.39
CA VAL A 64 3.42 46.77 37.33
C VAL A 64 2.94 46.58 35.90
N MET A 65 2.91 47.66 35.10
CA MET A 65 2.47 47.58 33.72
C MET A 65 3.44 46.74 32.87
N PHE A 66 4.75 46.91 33.03
CA PHE A 66 5.76 46.08 32.35
C PHE A 66 5.72 44.61 32.81
N ALA A 67 5.64 44.37 34.12
CA ALA A 67 5.59 43.03 34.71
C ALA A 67 4.37 42.23 34.24
N VAL A 68 3.27 42.90 33.86
CA VAL A 68 2.08 42.25 33.30
C VAL A 68 2.12 42.19 31.77
N SER A 69 2.45 43.29 31.09
CA SER A 69 2.39 43.35 29.61
C SER A 69 3.43 42.47 28.94
N TYR A 70 4.64 42.39 29.51
CA TYR A 70 5.73 41.61 28.94
C TYR A 70 5.46 40.10 28.91
N PRO A 71 5.13 39.42 30.03
CA PRO A 71 4.80 38.00 29.98
C PRO A 71 3.52 37.74 29.20
N LEU A 72 2.55 38.67 29.18
CA LEU A 72 1.34 38.53 28.36
C LEU A 72 1.70 38.44 26.87
N VAL A 73 2.51 39.37 26.36
CA VAL A 73 2.95 39.36 24.96
C VAL A 73 3.78 38.12 24.66
N ALA A 74 4.73 37.77 25.54
CA ALA A 74 5.55 36.57 25.36
C ALA A 74 4.71 35.29 25.35
N LEU A 75 3.69 35.18 26.21
CA LEU A 75 2.77 34.05 26.23
C LEU A 75 1.95 33.97 24.95
N VAL A 76 1.48 35.11 24.42
CA VAL A 76 0.80 35.13 23.12
C VAL A 76 1.72 34.63 22.01
N VAL A 77 2.97 35.09 21.97
CA VAL A 77 3.95 34.64 20.96
C VAL A 77 4.23 33.15 21.11
N ILE A 78 4.52 32.67 22.33
CA ILE A 78 4.79 31.26 22.63
C ILE A 78 3.60 30.39 22.24
N THR A 79 2.40 30.75 22.66
CA THR A 79 1.21 29.98 22.29
C THR A 79 0.96 29.93 20.78
N LEU A 80 1.26 31.02 20.06
CA LEU A 80 1.13 31.07 18.61
C LEU A 80 2.17 30.20 17.90
N LEU A 81 3.43 30.21 18.35
CA LEU A 81 4.48 29.35 17.83
C LEU A 81 4.16 27.87 18.07
N GLU A 82 3.81 27.49 19.29
CA GLU A 82 3.43 26.12 19.63
C GLU A 82 2.24 25.64 18.78
N ARG A 83 1.24 26.51 18.56
CA ARG A 83 0.08 26.20 17.70
C ARG A 83 0.48 25.99 16.25
N LEU A 84 1.31 26.89 15.71
CA LEU A 84 1.83 26.78 14.35
C LEU A 84 2.63 25.50 14.17
N ARG A 85 3.51 25.19 15.12
CA ARG A 85 4.35 24.01 15.11
C ARG A 85 3.54 22.72 15.16
N ARG A 86 2.54 22.65 16.04
CA ARG A 86 1.61 21.50 16.10
C ARG A 86 0.83 21.33 14.80
N ALA A 87 0.47 22.41 14.13
CA ALA A 87 -0.19 22.34 12.83
C ALA A 87 0.75 21.81 11.74
N GLN A 88 2.00 22.30 11.70
CA GLN A 88 3.04 21.82 10.78
C GLN A 88 3.34 20.34 10.97
N PHE A 89 3.58 19.88 12.20
CA PHE A 89 3.82 18.47 12.48
C PHE A 89 2.64 17.58 12.08
N ARG A 90 1.40 18.04 12.29
CA ARG A 90 0.21 17.30 11.83
C ARG A 90 0.16 17.21 10.31
N ALA A 91 0.49 18.29 9.61
CA ALA A 91 0.53 18.30 8.15
C ALA A 91 1.61 17.36 7.60
N GLU A 92 2.82 17.39 8.17
CA GLU A 92 3.91 16.48 7.81
C GLU A 92 3.57 15.01 8.08
N LEU A 93 2.91 14.72 9.21
CA LEU A 93 2.47 13.37 9.52
C LEU A 93 1.42 12.87 8.52
N ILE A 94 0.43 13.71 8.17
CA ILE A 94 -0.58 13.35 7.16
C ILE A 94 0.07 13.16 5.78
N ALA A 95 1.01 14.02 5.41
CA ALA A 95 1.73 13.93 4.15
C ALA A 95 2.56 12.63 4.04
N SER A 96 3.30 12.28 5.09
CA SER A 96 4.08 11.03 5.12
C SER A 96 3.18 9.79 5.05
N VAL A 97 2.07 9.77 5.79
CA VAL A 97 1.08 8.68 5.70
C VAL A 97 0.46 8.60 4.30
N ALA A 98 0.13 9.74 3.69
CA ALA A 98 -0.41 9.78 2.33
C ALA A 98 0.61 9.23 1.32
N GLN A 99 1.89 9.58 1.46
CA GLN A 99 2.96 9.07 0.62
C GLN A 99 3.11 7.55 0.74
N SER A 100 3.15 7.01 1.96
CA SER A 100 3.24 5.54 2.17
C SER A 100 2.05 4.80 1.57
N ARG A 101 0.83 5.34 1.71
CA ARG A 101 -0.37 4.74 1.11
C ARG A 101 -0.33 4.79 -0.41
N TYR A 102 0.17 5.89 -0.99
CA TYR A 102 0.31 6.04 -2.43
C TYR A 102 1.29 5.01 -3.02
N GLU A 103 2.46 4.85 -2.39
CA GLU A 103 3.44 3.84 -2.82
C GLU A 103 2.88 2.41 -2.74
N MET A 104 2.11 2.09 -1.69
CA MET A 104 1.45 0.79 -1.57
C MET A 104 0.43 0.57 -2.69
N LEU A 105 -0.40 1.56 -3.00
CA LEU A 105 -1.37 1.47 -4.09
C LEU A 105 -0.69 1.29 -5.45
N LEU A 106 0.42 1.98 -5.69
CA LEU A 106 1.21 1.81 -6.90
C LEU A 106 1.78 0.39 -7.02
N ARG A 107 2.28 -0.19 -5.92
CA ARG A 107 2.78 -1.57 -5.92
C ARG A 107 1.67 -2.56 -6.26
N LEU A 108 0.50 -2.42 -5.63
CA LEU A 108 -0.66 -3.27 -5.88
C LEU A 108 -1.16 -3.15 -7.33
N ASP A 109 -1.19 -1.94 -7.89
CA ASP A 109 -1.61 -1.76 -9.29
C ASP A 109 -0.60 -2.36 -10.27
N ASN A 110 0.71 -2.23 -9.99
CA ASN A 110 1.75 -2.84 -10.80
C ASN A 110 1.69 -4.38 -10.74
N GLU A 111 1.49 -4.98 -9.57
CA GLU A 111 1.29 -6.42 -9.42
C GLU A 111 0.06 -6.91 -10.20
N ARG A 112 -1.06 -6.18 -10.12
CA ARG A 112 -2.26 -6.49 -10.91
C ARG A 112 -2.02 -6.36 -12.41
N ALA A 113 -1.28 -5.35 -12.84
CA ALA A 113 -0.93 -5.17 -14.25
C ALA A 113 -0.06 -6.32 -14.76
N LEU A 114 0.92 -6.77 -13.97
CA LEU A 114 1.76 -7.93 -14.31
C LEU A 114 0.95 -9.23 -14.36
N ALA A 115 0.07 -9.46 -13.37
CA ALA A 115 -0.81 -10.63 -13.37
C ALA A 115 -1.75 -10.66 -14.58
N ARG A 116 -2.33 -9.51 -14.96
CA ARG A 116 -3.16 -9.37 -16.17
C ARG A 116 -2.37 -9.67 -17.43
N ARG A 117 -1.15 -9.14 -17.56
CA ARG A 117 -0.27 -9.43 -18.71
C ARG A 117 0.06 -10.92 -18.84
N ALA A 118 0.37 -11.59 -17.73
CA ALA A 118 0.62 -13.03 -17.75
C ALA A 118 -0.61 -13.83 -18.21
N VAL A 119 -1.81 -13.46 -17.77
CA VAL A 119 -3.05 -14.10 -18.23
C VAL A 119 -3.31 -13.81 -19.72
N ASP A 120 -3.13 -12.58 -20.17
CA ASP A 120 -3.32 -12.22 -21.58
C ASP A 120 -2.33 -12.96 -22.50
N GLU A 121 -1.07 -13.09 -22.07
CA GLU A 121 -0.04 -13.86 -22.79
C GLU A 121 -0.40 -15.34 -22.84
N THR A 122 -0.78 -15.96 -21.72
CA THR A 122 -1.20 -17.37 -21.73
C THR A 122 -2.44 -17.59 -22.60
N HIS A 123 -3.41 -16.69 -22.58
CA HIS A 123 -4.59 -16.77 -23.45
C HIS A 123 -4.23 -16.68 -24.93
N ARG A 124 -3.30 -15.78 -25.30
CA ARG A 124 -2.78 -15.67 -26.67
C ARG A 124 -2.04 -16.93 -27.09
N LEU A 125 -1.18 -17.48 -26.23
CA LEU A 125 -0.43 -18.71 -26.52
C LEU A 125 -1.34 -19.94 -26.63
N LEU A 126 -2.34 -20.08 -25.75
CA LEU A 126 -3.33 -21.15 -25.82
C LEU A 126 -4.12 -21.08 -27.13
N ARG A 127 -4.57 -19.88 -27.51
CA ARG A 127 -5.29 -19.69 -28.77
C ARG A 127 -4.41 -20.02 -29.98
N HIS A 128 -3.13 -19.64 -29.94
CA HIS A 128 -2.18 -19.94 -31.02
C HIS A 128 -1.84 -21.44 -31.11
N LEU A 129 -1.63 -22.12 -29.98
CA LEU A 129 -1.36 -23.57 -29.94
C LEU A 129 -2.58 -24.39 -30.37
N SER A 130 -3.77 -24.00 -29.92
CA SER A 130 -5.02 -24.67 -30.31
C SER A 130 -5.26 -24.61 -31.82
N GLN A 131 -4.89 -23.49 -32.47
CA GLN A 131 -5.07 -23.31 -33.92
C GLN A 131 -4.05 -24.08 -34.76
N HIS A 132 -2.87 -24.44 -34.21
CA HIS A 132 -1.80 -25.09 -34.97
C HIS A 132 -1.69 -26.61 -34.78
N HIS A 133 -2.54 -27.22 -33.95
CA HIS A 133 -2.53 -28.67 -33.72
C HIS A 133 -3.89 -29.32 -34.01
N GLU A 134 -4.05 -29.87 -35.21
CA GLU A 134 -5.28 -30.55 -35.68
C GLU A 134 -5.63 -31.86 -34.95
N ARG A 135 -4.81 -32.30 -33.98
CA ARG A 135 -4.98 -33.59 -33.30
C ARG A 135 -5.70 -33.50 -31.96
N PHE A 136 -5.95 -32.31 -31.42
CA PHE A 136 -6.57 -32.17 -30.11
C PHE A 136 -8.09 -32.16 -30.20
N VAL A 137 -8.72 -32.99 -29.37
CA VAL A 137 -10.18 -33.15 -29.29
C VAL A 137 -10.74 -32.32 -28.14
N LEU A 138 -10.12 -32.42 -26.95
CA LEU A 138 -10.61 -31.76 -25.75
C LEU A 138 -9.50 -31.53 -24.72
N ILE A 139 -9.55 -30.39 -24.02
CA ILE A 139 -8.73 -30.14 -22.83
C ILE A 139 -9.66 -29.90 -21.64
N GLN A 140 -9.51 -30.68 -20.58
CA GLN A 140 -10.23 -30.51 -19.31
C GLN A 140 -9.28 -30.11 -18.19
N ALA A 141 -9.64 -29.08 -17.43
CA ALA A 141 -8.96 -28.74 -16.19
C ALA A 141 -9.58 -29.49 -15.00
N ILE A 142 -8.77 -30.20 -14.23
CA ILE A 142 -9.17 -30.91 -13.01
C ILE A 142 -8.76 -30.08 -11.78
N GLU A 143 -9.64 -30.00 -10.79
CA GLU A 143 -9.30 -29.47 -9.47
C GLU A 143 -8.27 -30.35 -8.76
N ARG A 144 -7.20 -29.73 -8.23
CA ARG A 144 -6.37 -30.38 -7.20
C ARG A 144 -7.19 -30.46 -5.92
N THR A 145 -7.88 -31.58 -5.71
CA THR A 145 -8.41 -31.87 -4.36
C THR A 145 -7.21 -31.96 -3.43
N SER A 146 -7.12 -31.05 -2.46
CA SER A 146 -6.18 -31.15 -1.35
C SER A 146 -6.42 -32.50 -0.68
N ALA A 147 -5.36 -33.30 -0.55
CA ALA A 147 -5.40 -34.66 -0.02
C ALA A 147 -6.17 -34.70 1.31
N GLY A 148 -7.34 -35.34 1.34
CA GLY A 148 -8.13 -35.45 2.57
C GLY A 148 -9.54 -36.02 2.45
N ALA A 149 -10.18 -36.03 1.27
CA ALA A 149 -11.53 -36.58 1.12
C ALA A 149 -11.55 -37.73 0.11
N GLY A 150 -12.28 -38.79 0.46
CA GLY A 150 -12.29 -40.09 -0.21
C GLY A 150 -12.76 -40.09 -1.67
N VAL A 151 -12.94 -41.32 -2.17
CA VAL A 151 -13.25 -41.72 -3.55
C VAL A 151 -14.55 -41.08 -4.09
N ALA A 152 -14.51 -39.79 -4.37
CA ALA A 152 -15.55 -39.08 -5.11
C ALA A 152 -15.05 -38.79 -6.54
N PRO A 153 -15.92 -38.89 -7.57
CA PRO A 153 -15.55 -38.59 -8.94
C PRO A 153 -15.14 -37.11 -9.06
N ARG A 154 -13.91 -36.88 -9.54
CA ARG A 154 -13.32 -35.56 -9.77
C ARG A 154 -14.12 -34.80 -10.83
N GLN A 155 -14.72 -33.67 -10.46
CA GLN A 155 -15.52 -32.86 -11.37
C GLN A 155 -14.62 -31.90 -12.19
N PRO A 156 -14.85 -31.73 -13.51
CA PRO A 156 -14.09 -30.80 -14.33
C PRO A 156 -14.51 -29.35 -14.06
N ILE A 157 -13.52 -28.45 -13.90
CA ILE A 157 -13.75 -27.02 -13.63
C ILE A 157 -14.10 -26.26 -14.92
N GLY A 158 -13.60 -26.73 -16.06
CA GLY A 158 -13.80 -26.08 -17.34
C GLY A 158 -13.34 -26.98 -18.49
N ILE A 159 -14.07 -26.91 -19.59
CA ILE A 159 -13.85 -27.69 -20.81
C ILE A 159 -13.45 -26.70 -21.90
N ALA A 160 -12.23 -26.84 -22.43
CA ALA A 160 -11.77 -26.09 -23.59
C ALA A 160 -11.89 -26.99 -24.84
N PRO A 161 -12.79 -26.69 -25.78
CA PRO A 161 -12.97 -27.48 -27.00
C PRO A 161 -11.77 -27.33 -27.94
N GLY A 162 -11.26 -28.46 -28.44
CA GLY A 162 -10.21 -28.48 -29.47
C GLY A 162 -10.80 -28.30 -30.88
N PRO A 163 -9.95 -28.16 -31.91
CA PRO A 163 -10.39 -27.96 -33.30
C PRO A 163 -11.24 -29.11 -33.86
N ARG A 164 -11.11 -30.33 -33.32
CA ARG A 164 -11.93 -31.49 -33.71
C ARG A 164 -13.10 -31.76 -32.77
N PHE A 165 -13.39 -30.85 -31.84
CA PHE A 165 -14.49 -31.02 -30.90
C PHE A 165 -15.85 -31.11 -31.61
N ASP A 166 -16.05 -30.31 -32.65
CA ASP A 166 -17.30 -30.30 -33.43
C ASP A 166 -17.49 -31.57 -34.27
N ASP A 167 -16.41 -32.32 -34.52
CA ASP A 167 -16.45 -33.59 -35.24
C ASP A 167 -16.85 -34.77 -34.34
N VAL A 168 -16.84 -34.61 -33.02
CA VAL A 168 -17.17 -35.68 -32.06
C VAL A 168 -18.68 -35.83 -31.89
N ASP A 169 -19.12 -37.08 -31.75
CA ASP A 169 -20.50 -37.40 -31.41
C ASP A 169 -20.93 -36.80 -30.05
N PRO A 170 -22.11 -36.16 -29.94
CA PRO A 170 -22.56 -35.50 -28.71
C PRO A 170 -22.69 -36.44 -27.50
N ASP A 171 -22.94 -37.73 -27.70
CA ASP A 171 -23.02 -38.70 -26.60
C ASP A 171 -21.64 -39.00 -26.00
N ASP A 172 -20.61 -39.04 -26.84
CA ASP A 172 -19.22 -39.20 -26.40
C ASP A 172 -18.73 -37.94 -25.67
N ILE A 173 -19.11 -36.74 -26.13
CA ILE A 173 -18.82 -35.47 -25.42
C ILE A 173 -19.38 -35.49 -24.00
N ARG A 174 -20.65 -35.92 -23.82
CA ARG A 174 -21.28 -36.04 -22.49
C ARG A 174 -20.62 -37.09 -21.61
N ARG A 175 -20.14 -38.17 -22.21
CA ARG A 175 -19.39 -39.20 -21.48
C ARG A 175 -18.06 -38.66 -20.96
N PHE A 176 -17.34 -37.92 -21.80
CA PHE A 176 -16.06 -37.30 -21.42
C PHE A 176 -16.23 -36.14 -20.45
N SER A 177 -17.30 -35.35 -20.53
CA SER A 177 -17.57 -34.30 -19.53
C SER A 177 -17.78 -34.85 -18.12
N ASN A 178 -18.24 -36.10 -17.99
CA ASN A 178 -18.58 -36.67 -16.69
C ASN A 178 -17.51 -37.62 -16.12
N ALA A 179 -16.73 -38.32 -16.97
CA ALA A 179 -15.81 -39.36 -16.52
C ALA A 179 -14.58 -39.54 -17.44
N LEU A 180 -13.82 -38.48 -17.69
CA LEU A 180 -12.57 -38.59 -18.44
C LEU A 180 -11.43 -39.13 -17.55
N VAL A 181 -10.78 -40.19 -18.00
CA VAL A 181 -9.68 -40.87 -17.28
C VAL A 181 -8.45 -40.92 -18.20
N PRO A 182 -7.21 -40.81 -17.70
CA PRO A 182 -6.02 -41.03 -18.51
C PRO A 182 -6.02 -42.46 -19.11
N GLY A 183 -5.74 -42.58 -20.40
CA GLY A 183 -5.77 -43.86 -21.12
C GLY A 183 -6.29 -43.76 -22.56
N SER A 184 -6.46 -44.90 -23.22
CA SER A 184 -7.06 -44.96 -24.56
C SER A 184 -8.58 -44.95 -24.50
N HIS A 185 -9.19 -44.11 -25.33
CA HIS A 185 -10.64 -43.96 -25.47
C HIS A 185 -11.03 -44.08 -26.93
N ARG A 186 -12.05 -44.88 -27.22
CA ARG A 186 -12.64 -44.92 -28.56
C ARG A 186 -13.70 -43.86 -28.68
N VAL A 187 -13.54 -42.97 -29.66
CA VAL A 187 -14.41 -41.83 -29.90
C VAL A 187 -15.02 -41.97 -31.28
N ARG A 188 -16.32 -41.69 -31.40
CA ARG A 188 -16.99 -41.57 -32.68
C ARG A 188 -16.72 -40.18 -33.24
N LEU A 189 -15.94 -40.14 -34.32
CA LEU A 189 -15.66 -38.93 -35.08
C LEU A 189 -16.40 -38.97 -36.40
N ARG A 190 -16.93 -37.82 -36.81
CA ARG A 190 -17.54 -37.62 -38.13
C ARG A 190 -16.42 -37.69 -39.17
N SER A 191 -16.50 -38.68 -40.06
CA SER A 191 -15.47 -38.86 -41.09
C SER A 191 -15.65 -37.81 -42.20
N ALA A 192 -14.55 -37.19 -42.63
CA ALA A 192 -14.54 -36.24 -43.75
C ALA A 192 -15.02 -36.87 -45.08
N ASN A 193 -14.95 -38.20 -45.21
CA ASN A 193 -15.32 -38.94 -46.42
C ASN A 193 -16.77 -39.43 -46.44
N SER A 194 -17.53 -39.36 -45.33
CA SER A 194 -18.94 -39.74 -45.29
C SER A 194 -19.68 -39.04 -44.14
N PRO A 195 -20.59 -38.10 -44.43
CA PRO A 195 -21.28 -37.31 -43.40
C PRO A 195 -22.32 -38.10 -42.59
N VAL A 196 -22.62 -39.36 -42.96
CA VAL A 196 -23.65 -40.20 -42.35
C VAL A 196 -23.05 -41.30 -41.45
N ALA A 197 -21.77 -41.64 -41.64
CA ALA A 197 -21.10 -42.71 -40.90
C ALA A 197 -20.10 -42.13 -39.90
N ALA A 198 -20.40 -42.24 -38.61
CA ALA A 198 -19.45 -41.96 -37.54
C ALA A 198 -18.37 -43.06 -37.53
N GLN A 199 -17.11 -42.66 -37.70
CA GLN A 199 -15.96 -43.56 -37.66
C GLN A 199 -15.46 -43.65 -36.22
N LEU A 200 -15.24 -44.87 -35.73
CA LEU A 200 -14.58 -45.11 -34.46
C LEU A 200 -13.08 -44.84 -34.63
N VAL A 201 -12.56 -43.90 -33.86
CA VAL A 201 -11.16 -43.51 -33.86
C VAL A 201 -10.60 -43.66 -32.46
N ASP A 202 -9.42 -44.25 -32.35
CA ASP A 202 -8.70 -44.36 -31.09
C ASP A 202 -8.14 -43.00 -30.70
N CYS A 203 -8.52 -42.51 -29.52
CA CYS A 203 -8.01 -41.30 -28.92
C CYS A 203 -7.20 -41.65 -27.68
N ILE A 204 -6.16 -40.87 -27.41
CA ILE A 204 -5.29 -41.03 -26.25
C ILE A 204 -5.55 -39.84 -25.32
N CYS A 205 -5.85 -40.12 -24.06
CA CYS A 205 -6.02 -39.13 -23.02
C CYS A 205 -4.77 -39.11 -22.14
N GLU A 206 -4.03 -38.00 -22.17
CA GLU A 206 -2.82 -37.78 -21.39
C GLU A 206 -3.06 -36.74 -20.29
N ARG A 207 -2.43 -36.95 -19.13
CA ARG A 207 -2.50 -36.05 -17.98
C ARG A 207 -1.25 -35.21 -17.88
N PHE A 208 -1.41 -33.89 -17.86
CA PHE A 208 -0.34 -32.93 -17.72
C PHE A 208 -0.46 -32.18 -16.40
N ILE A 209 0.54 -32.35 -15.54
CA ILE A 209 0.63 -31.64 -14.27
C ILE A 209 1.48 -30.39 -14.51
N THR A 210 0.91 -29.21 -14.32
CA THR A 210 1.64 -27.95 -14.36
C THR A 210 1.56 -27.22 -13.03
N HIS A 211 2.23 -26.07 -12.92
CA HIS A 211 2.11 -25.17 -11.77
C HIS A 211 0.70 -24.53 -11.68
N ALA A 212 -0.02 -24.42 -12.79
CA ALA A 212 -1.35 -23.82 -12.86
C ALA A 212 -2.49 -24.81 -12.52
N GLY A 213 -2.23 -26.12 -12.58
CA GLY A 213 -3.26 -27.13 -12.36
C GLY A 213 -2.95 -28.47 -13.03
N ASP A 214 -3.90 -29.38 -12.91
CA ASP A 214 -3.87 -30.69 -13.55
C ASP A 214 -4.79 -30.68 -14.77
N PHE A 215 -4.28 -31.08 -15.92
CA PHE A 215 -5.01 -31.00 -17.19
C PHE A 215 -5.09 -32.39 -17.83
N LEU A 216 -6.25 -32.76 -18.34
CA LEU A 216 -6.42 -33.92 -19.22
C LEU A 216 -6.56 -33.43 -20.65
N VAL A 217 -5.73 -33.97 -21.54
CA VAL A 217 -5.72 -33.65 -22.96
C VAL A 217 -6.10 -34.92 -23.73
N LEU A 218 -7.23 -34.88 -24.42
CA LEU A 218 -7.67 -35.92 -25.33
C LEU A 218 -7.19 -35.57 -26.75
N ARG A 219 -6.36 -36.43 -27.33
CA ARG A 219 -5.84 -36.31 -28.70
C ARG A 219 -6.21 -37.53 -29.53
N ILE A 220 -6.33 -37.36 -30.85
CA ILE A 220 -6.50 -38.48 -31.79
C ILE A 220 -5.18 -39.27 -31.85
N GLY A 221 -5.25 -40.59 -31.70
CA GLY A 221 -4.13 -41.50 -31.89
C GLY A 221 -3.71 -41.57 -33.36
N ASP A 222 -2.42 -41.82 -33.60
CA ASP A 222 -1.88 -42.05 -34.95
C ASP A 222 -2.44 -43.33 -35.57
#